data_AF-A0A1L8TR93-F1
#
_entry.id   AF-A0A1L8TR93-F1
#
_cell.length_a   1.000
_cell.length_b   1.000
_cell.length_c   1.000
_cell.angle_alpha   90.00
_cell.angle_beta   90.00
_cell.angle_gamma   90.00
#
_symmetry.space_group_name_H-M   'P 1'
#
loop_
_entity.id
_entity.type
_entity.pdbx_description
1 polymer ?
#
loop_
_entity_poly.entity_id
_entity_poly.type
_entity_poly.pdbx_seq_one_letter_code
_entity_poly.pdbx_strand_id
1 'polypeptide(L)'
;MEITQNQAVEKALREVISKEAAAELANIEGQSLTDVYNSLHEQMECQGLVPEEPTVTSVVKSLNELATAEIEENLTLNNEYQDILYREIDLLAMLLGIDLE
;
A
#
# COMPACT_ATOMS: atom_id res chain seq x y z
N MET A 1 11.25 -14.61 16.68
CA MET A 1 10.79 -15.48 15.58
C MET A 1 10.28 -14.54 14.51
N GLU A 2 11.00 -14.40 13.40
CA GLU A 2 10.53 -13.57 12.28
C GLU A 2 9.31 -14.25 11.66
N ILE A 3 8.18 -13.55 11.66
CA ILE A 3 6.97 -13.95 10.96
C ILE A 3 7.17 -13.51 9.50
N THR A 4 7.00 -14.42 8.54
CA THR A 4 7.05 -14.03 7.13
C THR A 4 5.86 -13.14 6.78
N GLN A 5 5.99 -12.28 5.77
CA GLN A 5 4.92 -11.35 5.38
C GLN A 5 3.60 -12.08 5.09
N ASN A 6 3.66 -13.22 4.39
CA ASN A 6 2.49 -14.06 4.11
C ASN A 6 1.86 -14.62 5.39
N GLN A 7 2.65 -15.03 6.39
CA GLN A 7 2.13 -15.50 7.67
C GLN A 7 1.42 -14.39 8.45
N ALA A 8 1.89 -13.15 8.36
CA ALA A 8 1.24 -12.00 8.97
C ALA A 8 -0.11 -11.70 8.28
N VAL A 9 -0.13 -11.71 6.95
CA VAL A 9 -1.35 -11.53 6.14
C VAL A 9 -2.37 -12.64 6.43
N GLU A 10 -1.96 -13.91 6.43
CA GLU A 10 -2.83 -15.04 6.75
C GLU A 10 -3.44 -14.90 8.13
N LYS A 11 -2.65 -14.49 9.13
CA LYS A 11 -3.12 -14.29 10.50
C LYS A 11 -4.22 -13.22 10.56
N ALA A 12 -4.06 -12.10 9.87
CA ALA A 12 -5.06 -11.03 9.83
C ALA A 12 -6.33 -11.49 9.10
N LEU A 13 -6.19 -12.17 7.96
CA LEU A 13 -7.33 -12.65 7.17
C LEU A 13 -8.20 -13.66 7.95
N ARG A 14 -7.59 -14.51 8.78
CA ARG A 14 -8.34 -15.49 9.61
C ARG A 14 -9.31 -14.87 10.61
N GLU A 15 -9.22 -13.57 10.88
CA GLU A 15 -10.17 -12.87 11.75
C GLU A 15 -11.52 -12.61 11.05
N VAL A 16 -11.53 -12.65 9.71
CA VAL A 16 -12.68 -12.27 8.88
C VAL A 16 -13.16 -13.38 7.93
N ILE A 17 -12.30 -14.32 7.55
CA ILE A 17 -12.61 -15.42 6.63
C ILE A 17 -12.14 -16.78 7.16
N SER A 18 -12.53 -17.86 6.48
CA SER A 18 -12.14 -19.22 6.87
C SER A 18 -10.63 -19.41 6.82
N LYS A 19 -10.14 -20.37 7.62
CA LYS A 19 -8.71 -20.69 7.69
C LYS A 19 -8.15 -21.09 6.33
N GLU A 20 -8.90 -21.89 5.59
CA GLU A 20 -8.52 -22.38 4.26
C GLU A 20 -8.43 -21.22 3.26
N ALA A 21 -9.43 -20.34 3.24
CA ALA A 21 -9.43 -19.17 2.35
C ALA A 21 -8.33 -18.16 2.72
N ALA A 22 -8.07 -17.95 4.00
CA ALA A 22 -6.98 -17.08 4.47
C ALA A 22 -5.61 -17.62 4.05
N ALA A 23 -5.39 -18.94 4.17
CA ALA A 23 -4.16 -19.59 3.74
C ALA A 23 -3.97 -19.51 2.23
N GLU A 24 -5.05 -19.69 1.46
CA GLU A 24 -5.01 -19.56 0.01
C GLU A 24 -4.68 -18.12 -0.39
N LEU A 25 -5.47 -17.13 0.05
CA LEU A 25 -5.29 -15.71 -0.25
C LEU A 25 -3.90 -15.17 0.13
N ALA A 26 -3.39 -15.55 1.29
CA ALA A 26 -2.10 -15.07 1.78
C ALA A 26 -0.90 -15.60 0.97
N ASN A 27 -1.10 -16.62 0.14
CA ASN A 27 -0.05 -17.22 -0.69
C ASN A 27 -0.40 -17.14 -2.19
N ILE A 28 -1.37 -16.31 -2.58
CA ILE A 28 -1.62 -16.03 -4.00
C ILE A 28 -0.50 -15.15 -4.54
N GLU A 29 0.07 -15.57 -5.66
CA GLU A 29 1.16 -14.87 -6.34
C GLU A 29 0.92 -14.84 -7.86
N GLY A 30 1.69 -14.00 -8.56
CA GLY A 30 1.66 -13.92 -10.02
C GLY A 30 0.30 -13.46 -10.59
N GLN A 31 -0.10 -14.02 -11.73
CA GLN A 31 -1.32 -13.60 -12.43
C GLN A 31 -2.58 -13.78 -11.59
N SER A 32 -2.67 -14.86 -10.81
CA SER A 32 -3.82 -15.10 -9.93
C SER A 32 -4.00 -14.00 -8.89
N LEU A 33 -2.90 -13.40 -8.41
CA LEU A 33 -2.97 -12.28 -7.45
C LEU A 33 -3.56 -11.05 -8.13
N THR A 34 -3.09 -10.75 -9.33
CA THR A 34 -3.59 -9.66 -10.16
C THR A 34 -5.09 -9.80 -10.42
N ASP A 35 -5.55 -11.01 -10.78
CA ASP A 35 -6.94 -11.27 -11.11
C ASP A 35 -7.85 -11.11 -9.87
N VAL A 36 -7.41 -11.61 -8.72
CA VAL A 36 -8.13 -11.45 -7.43
C VAL A 36 -8.16 -9.98 -7.02
N TYR A 37 -7.05 -9.25 -7.14
CA TYR A 37 -6.99 -7.83 -6.85
C TYR A 37 -7.98 -7.03 -7.72
N ASN A 38 -7.96 -7.26 -9.04
CA ASN A 38 -8.87 -6.57 -9.96
C ASN A 38 -10.33 -6.88 -9.64
N SER A 39 -10.66 -8.14 -9.38
CA SER A 39 -12.03 -8.56 -9.04
C SER A 39 -12.51 -7.91 -7.73
N LEU A 40 -11.64 -7.83 -6.71
CA LEU A 40 -11.97 -7.14 -5.45
C LEU A 40 -12.14 -5.64 -5.67
N HIS A 41 -11.28 -5.02 -6.47
CA HIS A 41 -11.37 -3.61 -6.79
C HIS A 41 -12.68 -3.25 -7.51
N GLU A 42 -13.06 -4.02 -8.53
CA GLU A 42 -14.33 -3.86 -9.25
C GLU A 42 -15.54 -3.98 -8.31
N GLN A 43 -15.50 -4.93 -7.36
CA GLN A 43 -16.55 -5.08 -6.36
C GLN A 43 -16.62 -3.89 -5.40
N MET A 44 -15.47 -3.38 -4.97
CA MET A 44 -15.40 -2.19 -4.13
C MET A 44 -15.96 -0.97 -4.87
N GLU A 45 -15.64 -0.79 -6.15
CA GLU A 45 -16.20 0.28 -6.98
C GLU A 45 -17.71 0.17 -7.08
N CYS A 46 -18.24 -1.01 -7.43
CA CYS A 46 -19.67 -1.25 -7.53
C CYS A 46 -20.42 -0.96 -6.22
N GLN A 47 -19.76 -1.16 -5.09
CA GLN A 47 -20.36 -0.96 -3.76
C GLN A 47 -20.06 0.43 -3.16
N GLY A 48 -19.32 1.29 -3.87
CA GLY A 48 -18.91 2.60 -3.34
C GLY A 48 -17.97 2.49 -2.13
N LEU A 49 -17.17 1.43 -2.05
CA LEU A 49 -16.22 1.15 -0.97
C LEU A 49 -14.78 1.52 -1.33
N VAL A 50 -14.54 2.05 -2.53
CA VAL A 50 -13.22 2.57 -2.88
C VAL A 50 -12.92 3.78 -2.00
N PRO A 51 -11.75 3.82 -1.34
CA PRO A 51 -11.37 4.96 -0.53
C PRO A 51 -11.35 6.24 -1.38
N GLU A 52 -12.11 7.25 -0.95
CA GLU A 52 -11.99 8.60 -1.50
C GLU A 52 -10.72 9.29 -0.97
N GLU A 53 -10.28 8.91 0.23
CA GLU A 53 -9.06 9.42 0.86
C GLU A 53 -7.82 8.58 0.48
N PRO A 54 -6.62 9.18 0.52
CA PRO A 54 -5.36 8.48 0.26
C PRO A 54 -5.16 7.27 1.19
N THR A 55 -4.69 6.16 0.62
CA THR A 55 -4.31 4.97 1.37
C THR A 55 -2.80 4.95 1.65
N VAL A 56 -2.37 4.20 2.67
CA VAL A 56 -0.93 3.97 2.94
C VAL A 56 -0.22 3.47 1.68
N THR A 57 -0.83 2.53 0.96
CA THR A 57 -0.26 1.96 -0.26
C THR A 57 -0.09 3.01 -1.37
N SER A 58 -1.07 3.90 -1.58
CA SER A 58 -0.94 4.96 -2.59
C SER A 58 0.18 5.93 -2.23
N VAL A 59 0.28 6.34 -0.98
CA VAL A 59 1.32 7.29 -0.52
C VAL A 59 2.71 6.67 -0.61
N VAL A 60 2.88 5.41 -0.19
CA VAL A 60 4.15 4.68 -0.32
C VAL A 60 4.57 4.53 -1.79
N LYS A 61 3.62 4.27 -2.70
CA LYS A 61 3.91 4.22 -4.14
C LYS A 61 4.37 5.57 -4.66
N SER A 62 3.67 6.66 -4.30
CA SER A 62 4.07 8.02 -4.69
C SER A 62 5.46 8.39 -4.16
N LEU A 63 5.78 8.06 -2.91
CA LEU A 63 7.13 8.25 -2.34
C LEU A 63 8.21 7.47 -3.11
N ASN A 64 7.91 6.23 -3.50
CA ASN A 64 8.84 5.41 -4.28
C ASN A 64 9.05 5.98 -5.71
N GLU A 65 8.00 6.47 -6.34
CA GLU A 65 8.08 7.14 -7.65
C GLU A 65 8.92 8.42 -7.57
N LEU A 66 8.72 9.24 -6.54
CA LEU A 66 9.51 10.45 -6.29
C LEU A 66 10.99 10.13 -6.08
N ALA A 67 11.29 9.14 -5.23
CA ALA A 67 12.67 8.72 -4.98
C ALA A 67 13.35 8.15 -6.24
N THR A 68 12.61 7.40 -7.06
CA THR A 68 13.13 6.84 -8.32
C THR A 68 13.43 7.95 -9.33
N ALA A 69 12.52 8.92 -9.48
CA ALA A 69 12.71 10.06 -10.37
C ALA A 69 13.93 10.92 -9.98
N GLU A 70 14.15 11.13 -8.67
CA GLU A 70 15.34 11.84 -8.17
C GLU A 70 16.64 11.14 -8.58
N ILE A 71 16.69 9.80 -8.42
CA ILE A 71 17.85 8.97 -8.74
C ILE A 71 18.13 8.95 -10.26
N GLU A 72 17.08 8.82 -11.08
CA GLU A 72 17.21 8.66 -12.53
C GLU A 72 17.53 9.96 -13.27
N GLU A 73 16.94 11.08 -12.87
CA GLU A 73 17.12 12.36 -13.56
C GLU A 73 18.23 13.23 -12.96
N ASN A 74 18.87 12.78 -11.86
CA ASN A 74 19.84 13.56 -11.10
C ASN A 74 19.25 14.94 -10.73
N LEU A 75 17.93 14.96 -10.52
CA LEU A 75 17.17 16.13 -10.14
C LEU A 75 17.71 16.55 -8.78
N THR A 76 18.36 17.70 -8.72
CA THR A 76 18.66 18.29 -7.43
C THR A 76 17.30 18.66 -6.85
N LEU A 77 16.91 18.03 -5.74
CA LEU A 77 15.69 18.33 -4.97
C LEU A 77 15.53 19.85 -4.89
N ASN A 78 14.76 20.42 -5.82
CA ASN A 78 14.42 21.83 -5.79
C ASN A 78 13.29 22.01 -4.77
N ASN A 79 13.01 23.25 -4.39
CA ASN A 79 12.05 23.52 -3.31
C ASN A 79 10.67 22.88 -3.57
N GLU A 80 10.21 22.81 -4.83
CA GLU A 80 8.90 22.23 -5.17
C GLU A 80 8.87 20.69 -4.98
N TYR A 81 9.95 20.00 -5.34
CA TYR A 81 10.05 18.54 -5.11
C TYR A 81 10.22 18.20 -3.63
N GLN A 82 10.94 19.03 -2.86
CA GLN A 82 11.04 18.87 -1.41
C GLN A 82 9.68 19.03 -0.73
N ASP A 83 8.90 20.04 -1.11
CA ASP A 83 7.57 20.29 -0.53
C ASP A 83 6.62 19.10 -0.78
N ILE A 84 6.67 18.50 -1.97
CA ILE A 84 5.88 17.31 -2.28
C ILE A 84 6.35 16.12 -1.43
N LEU A 85 7.66 15.88 -1.35
CA LEU A 85 8.22 14.79 -0.55
C LEU A 85 7.80 14.91 0.93
N TYR A 86 7.94 16.09 1.53
CA TYR A 86 7.54 16.33 2.91
C TYR A 86 6.05 16.12 3.12
N ARG A 87 5.20 16.60 2.20
CA ARG A 87 3.75 16.40 2.29
C ARG A 87 3.37 14.93 2.24
N GLU A 88 3.99 14.14 1.36
CA GLU A 88 3.73 12.70 1.28
C GLU A 88 4.26 11.95 2.52
N ILE A 89 5.38 12.39 3.11
CA ILE A 89 5.90 11.84 4.38
C ILE A 89 4.94 12.16 5.55
N ASP A 90 4.46 13.39 5.66
CA ASP A 90 3.50 13.81 6.69
C ASP A 90 2.19 13.04 6.55
N LEU A 91 1.69 12.88 5.33
CA LEU A 91 0.49 12.11 5.05
C LEU A 91 0.67 10.63 5.41
N LEU A 92 1.83 10.05 5.10
CA LEU A 92 2.15 8.67 5.49
C LEU A 92 2.16 8.52 7.01
N ALA A 93 2.80 9.45 7.72
CA ALA A 93 2.86 9.41 9.18
C ALA A 93 1.47 9.55 9.81
N MET A 94 0.64 10.47 9.30
CA MET A 94 -0.76 10.60 9.71
C MET A 94 -1.55 9.31 9.52
N LEU A 95 -1.44 8.68 8.34
CA LEU A 95 -2.15 7.43 8.03
C LEU A 95 -1.67 6.25 8.90
N LEU A 96 -0.41 6.28 9.35
CA LEU A 96 0.17 5.27 10.24
C LEU A 96 -0.02 5.59 11.74
N GLY A 97 -0.54 6.77 12.08
CA GLY A 97 -0.66 7.25 13.46
C GLY A 97 0.70 7.51 14.14
N ILE A 98 1.68 7.98 13.37
CA ILE A 98 3.03 8.33 13.83
C ILE A 98 3.12 9.86 13.93
N ASP A 99 3.56 10.36 15.08
CA ASP A 99 3.93 11.77 15.22
C ASP A 99 5.36 11.97 14.71
N LEU A 100 5.54 12.90 13.77
CA LEU A 100 6.84 13.36 13.31
C LEU A 100 7.19 14.63 14.10
N GLU A 101 8.22 14.54 14.95
CA GLU A 101 8.77 15.67 15.72
C GLU A 101 9.65 16.60 14.88
#